data_AF-A0A9E5MWA3-F1
#
_entry.id   AF-A0A9E5MWA3-F1
#
_cell.length_a   1.000
_cell.length_b   1.000
_cell.length_c   1.000
_cell.angle_alpha   90.00
_cell.angle_beta   90.00
_cell.angle_gamma   90.00
#
_symmetry.space_group_name_H-M   'P 1'
#
loop_
_entity.id
_entity.type
_entity.pdbx_description
1 polymer ?
#
loop_
_entity_poly.entity_id
_entity_poly.type
_entity_poly.pdbx_seq_one_letter_code
_entity_poly.pdbx_strand_id
1 'polypeptide(L)' 'HRVARYAGPERIAPEWWRDRPGTRLRDYFRIEDQSGRRYWLYREGLPDDGRGGAPRWFLHGVFA' A
#
# COMPACT_ATOMS: atom_id res chain seq x y z
N HIS A 1 -12.04 -9.32 -10.84
CA HIS A 1 -12.84 -8.77 -9.72
C HIS A 1 -13.12 -7.30 -9.98
N ARG A 2 -14.37 -6.84 -9.82
CA ARG A 2 -14.72 -5.42 -9.92
C ARG A 2 -14.74 -4.82 -8.51
N VAL A 3 -14.10 -3.68 -8.33
CA VAL A 3 -14.07 -2.96 -7.05
C VAL A 3 -15.47 -2.42 -6.76
N ALA A 4 -15.99 -2.72 -5.57
CA ALA A 4 -17.24 -2.17 -5.05
C ALA A 4 -16.98 -0.98 -4.12
N ARG A 5 -15.97 -1.07 -3.25
CA ARG A 5 -15.56 -0.01 -2.33
C ARG A 5 -14.05 0.02 -2.16
N TYR A 6 -13.51 1.18 -1.79
CA TYR A 6 -12.12 1.33 -1.42
C TYR A 6 -11.93 2.36 -0.30
N ALA A 7 -10.87 2.21 0.49
CA ALA A 7 -10.43 3.18 1.50
C ALA A 7 -8.89 3.29 1.50
N GLY A 8 -8.37 4.49 1.74
CA GLY A 8 -6.94 4.82 1.73
C GLY A 8 -6.58 5.95 0.75
N PRO A 9 -5.28 6.30 0.63
CA PRO A 9 -4.16 5.66 1.29
C PRO A 9 -4.05 6.03 2.78
N GLU A 10 -3.85 5.04 3.63
CA GLU A 10 -3.27 5.27 4.96
C GLU A 10 -1.74 5.22 4.84
N ARG A 11 -1.08 6.34 5.13
CA ARG A 11 0.36 6.48 4.95
C ARG A 11 1.12 6.12 6.22
N ILE A 12 1.96 5.10 6.11
CA ILE A 12 2.90 4.69 7.15
C ILE A 12 4.31 5.03 6.66
N ALA A 13 4.88 6.08 7.23
CA ALA A 13 6.29 6.40 7.05
C ALA A 13 7.14 5.48 7.94
N PRO A 14 8.35 5.08 7.48
CA PRO A 14 9.30 4.46 8.38
C PRO A 14 9.63 5.39 9.55
N GLU A 15 9.96 4.80 10.70
CA GLU A 15 10.49 5.52 11.85
C GLU A 15 11.71 6.34 11.40
N TRP A 16 11.68 7.67 11.57
CA TRP A 16 12.73 8.55 11.05
C TRP A 16 14.12 8.27 11.68
N TRP A 17 14.15 7.74 12.91
CA TRP A 17 15.37 7.30 13.59
C TRP A 17 15.87 5.90 13.15
N ARG A 18 15.09 5.15 12.37
CA ARG A 18 15.49 3.85 11.77
C ARG A 18 15.52 3.90 10.24
N ASP A 19 15.45 5.08 9.62
CA ASP A 19 15.53 5.16 8.15
C ASP A 19 16.89 4.59 7.70
N ARG A 20 16.83 3.49 6.95
CA ARG A 20 18.00 2.88 6.32
C ARG A 20 17.98 3.26 4.84
N PRO A 21 19.14 3.38 4.18
CA PRO A 21 19.19 3.53 2.74
C PRO A 21 18.32 2.45 2.06
N GLY A 22 17.28 2.88 1.34
CA GLY A 22 16.33 1.99 0.65
C GLY A 22 15.00 1.74 1.37
N THR A 23 14.81 2.16 2.61
CA THR A 23 13.47 2.10 3.23
C THR A 23 12.54 3.10 2.52
N ARG A 24 11.38 2.64 2.07
CA ARG A 24 10.39 3.49 1.39
C ARG A 24 9.09 3.57 2.18
N LEU A 25 8.36 4.66 2.01
CA LEU A 25 7.06 4.86 2.65
C LEU A 25 6.05 3.84 2.12
N ARG A 26 5.05 3.52 2.92
CA ARG A 26 3.99 2.59 2.55
C ARG A 26 2.64 3.27 2.60
N ASP A 27 1.88 3.15 1.52
CA ASP A 27 0.48 3.58 1.47
C ASP A 27 -0.39 2.33 1.45
N TYR A 28 -1.24 2.17 2.48
CA TYR A 28 -2.17 1.04 2.63
C TYR A 28 -3.55 1.36 2.11
N PHE A 29 -4.17 0.36 1.50
CA PHE A 29 -5.50 0.43 0.91
C PHE A 29 -6.33 -0.77 1.33
N ARG A 30 -7.60 -0.54 1.59
CA ARG A 30 -8.60 -1.60 1.79
C ARG A 30 -9.57 -1.58 0.63
N ILE A 31 -9.68 -2.70 -0.08
CA ILE A 31 -10.54 -2.86 -1.25
C ILE A 31 -11.61 -3.90 -0.94
N GLU A 32 -12.85 -3.60 -1.26
CA GLU A 32 -13.96 -4.55 -1.24
C GLU A 32 -14.38 -4.83 -2.69
N ASP A 33 -14.49 -6.10 -3.08
CA ASP A 33 -15.07 -6.45 -4.37
C ASP A 33 -16.60 -6.65 -4.30
N GLN A 34 -17.23 -6.82 -5.45
CA GLN A 34 -18.68 -7.01 -5.52
C GLN A 34 -19.20 -8.30 -4.86
N SER A 35 -18.33 -9.25 -4.52
CA SER A 35 -18.67 -10.46 -3.76
C SER A 35 -18.47 -10.29 -2.25
N GLY A 36 -18.13 -9.08 -1.79
CA GLY A 36 -17.89 -8.77 -0.38
C GLY A 36 -16.50 -9.16 0.12
N ARG A 37 -15.60 -9.66 -0.76
CA ARG A 37 -14.23 -10.01 -0.36
C ARG A 37 -13.43 -8.75 -0.08
N ARG A 38 -12.72 -8.74 1.04
CA ARG A 38 -11.91 -7.59 1.47
C ARG A 38 -10.42 -7.88 1.33
N TYR A 39 -9.74 -7.02 0.61
CA TYR A 39 -8.31 -7.10 0.32
C TYR A 39 -7.58 -5.95 1.01
N TRP A 40 -6.43 -6.25 1.58
CA TRP A 40 -5.50 -5.25 2.07
C TRP A 40 -4.32 -5.18 1.12
N LEU A 41 -4.17 -4.06 0.43
CA LEU A 41 -3.07 -3.79 -0.48
C LEU A 41 -2.15 -2.75 0.15
N TYR A 42 -0.88 -2.78 -0.18
CA TYR A 42 -0.02 -1.63 0.04
C TYR A 42 0.88 -1.40 -1.16
N ARG A 43 1.19 -0.13 -1.41
CA ARG A 43 2.31 0.23 -2.27
C ARG A 43 3.51 0.61 -1.41
N GLU A 44 4.67 0.13 -1.82
CA GLU A 44 5.96 0.58 -1.29
C GLU A 44 6.59 1.57 -2.26
N GLY A 45 6.91 2.76 -1.76
CA GLY A 45 7.38 3.88 -2.56
C GLY A 45 6.25 4.76 -3.11
N LEU A 46 6.61 6.00 -3.43
CA LEU A 46 5.73 6.93 -4.15
C LEU A 46 6.30 7.20 -5.55
N PRO A 47 5.44 7.56 -6.52
CA PRO A 47 5.93 8.19 -7.73
C PRO A 47 6.80 9.39 -7.35
N ASP A 48 7.96 9.50 -8.00
CA ASP A 48 8.87 10.64 -7.86
C ASP A 48 9.45 10.86 -6.45
N ASP A 49 9.54 9.83 -5.60
CA ASP A 49 10.16 9.92 -4.26
C ASP A 49 11.70 10.01 -4.26
N GLY A 50 12.33 10.07 -5.44
CA GLY A 50 13.78 10.14 -5.59
C GLY A 50 14.55 8.90 -5.13
N ARG A 51 13.86 7.80 -4.74
CA ARG A 51 14.49 6.58 -4.22
C ARG A 51 14.61 5.45 -5.24
N GLY A 52 14.44 5.78 -6.53
CA GLY A 52 14.69 4.88 -7.65
C GLY A 52 13.56 3.87 -7.90
N GLY A 53 13.02 3.89 -9.12
CA GLY A 53 12.04 2.91 -9.59
C GLY A 53 10.60 3.19 -9.18
N ALA A 54 9.67 2.59 -9.93
CA ALA A 54 8.24 2.72 -9.73
C ALA A 54 7.78 2.09 -8.39
N PRO A 55 6.69 2.60 -7.79
CA PRO A 55 6.09 1.98 -6.63
C PRO A 55 5.75 0.52 -6.89
N ARG A 56 6.04 -0.33 -5.91
CA ARG A 56 5.71 -1.76 -5.97
C ARG A 56 4.44 -2.04 -5.19
N TRP A 57 3.54 -2.81 -5.78
CA TRP A 57 2.28 -3.20 -5.16
C TRP A 57 2.36 -4.58 -4.54
N PHE A 58 1.76 -4.73 -3.37
CA PHE A 58 1.74 -5.97 -2.61
C PHE A 58 0.35 -6.21 -2.03
N LEU A 59 -0.03 -7.48 -1.96
CA LEU A 59 -1.18 -7.95 -1.19
C LEU A 59 -0.70 -8.29 0.21
N HIS A 60 -1.20 -7.58 1.22
CA HIS A 60 -0.94 -7.91 2.62
C HIS A 60 -1.79 -9.11 3.06
N GLY A 61 -3.03 -9.18 2.61
CA GLY A 61 -3.92 -10.30 2.94
C GLY A 61 -5.32 -10.14 2.39
N VAL A 62 -6.08 -11.23 2.50
CA VAL A 62 -7.51 -11.31 2.17
C VAL A 62 -8.26 -11.68 3.44
N PHE A 63 -9.31 -10.94 3.77
CA PHE A 63 -10.15 -11.19 4.93
C PHE A 63 -11.58 -11.47 4.48
N ALA A 64 -12.20 -12.46 5.12
CA ALA A 64 -13.63 -12.79 5.01
C ALA A 64 -14.42 -11.92 5.98
#